data_AF-A0A2A2RPV3-F1
#
_entry.id   AF-A0A2A2RPV3-F1
#
_cell.length_a   1.000
_cell.length_b   1.000
_cell.length_c   1.000
_cell.angle_alpha   90.00
_cell.angle_beta   90.00
_cell.angle_gamma   90.00
#
_symmetry.space_group_name_H-M   'P 1'
#
loop_
_entity.id
_entity.type
_entity.pdbx_description
1 polymer ?
#
loop_
_entity_poly.entity_id
_entity_poly.type
_entity_poly.pdbx_seq_one_letter_code
_entity_poly.pdbx_strand_id
1 'polypeptide(L)'
;MDWVTQHLQLIIAAAGAIAWWLNQRKQGAEDSAESPEEPTFQDPELAERTRRIREEIQRKIEHRRRGVALAPPVGQPEPAESPPVIREVMLQPPLTPVPSRAARAHLEAQRTAEILEQQASLAEQLRQAQEMNAATLRRRQFETEIASKEEAAAVAVRSALGDDLRNPAALRRVFILREVLGPPLGLRHETR
;
A
#
# COMPACT_ATOMS: atom_id res chain seq x y z
N MET A 1 -16.57 -32.68 17.02
CA MET A 1 -17.12 -31.38 16.55
C MET A 1 -17.23 -30.39 17.73
N ASP A 2 -16.50 -30.63 18.82
CA ASP A 2 -16.73 -30.01 20.13
C ASP A 2 -15.85 -28.78 20.38
N TRP A 3 -14.83 -28.58 19.55
CA TRP A 3 -13.93 -27.44 19.66
C TRP A 3 -14.65 -26.11 19.36
N VAL A 4 -15.52 -26.08 18.33
CA VAL A 4 -16.25 -24.85 17.95
C VAL A 4 -17.29 -24.47 19.00
N THR A 5 -17.99 -25.45 19.58
CA THR A 5 -19.00 -25.18 20.62
C THR A 5 -18.35 -24.73 21.93
N GLN A 6 -17.18 -25.26 22.28
CA GLN A 6 -16.44 -24.90 23.48
C GLN A 6 -15.76 -23.52 23.37
N HIS A 7 -15.39 -23.09 22.16
CA HIS A 7 -14.80 -21.78 21.89
C HIS A 7 -15.81 -20.78 21.32
N LEU A 8 -17.11 -21.07 21.35
CA LEU A 8 -18.16 -20.22 20.78
C LEU A 8 -18.15 -18.82 21.43
N GLN A 9 -17.93 -18.74 22.74
CA GLN A 9 -17.79 -17.47 23.45
C GLN A 9 -16.54 -16.68 22.99
N LEU A 10 -15.44 -17.38 22.71
CA LEU A 10 -14.20 -16.80 22.19
C LEU A 10 -14.38 -16.25 20.78
N ILE A 11 -15.14 -16.97 19.94
CA ILE A 11 -15.49 -16.54 18.58
C ILE A 11 -16.41 -15.31 18.61
N ILE A 12 -17.41 -15.28 19.50
CA ILE A 12 -18.30 -14.13 19.66
C ILE A 12 -17.52 -12.91 20.19
N ALA A 13 -16.63 -13.11 21.15
CA ALA A 13 -15.77 -12.03 21.66
C ALA A 13 -14.81 -11.51 20.58
N ALA A 14 -14.20 -12.39 19.78
CA ALA A 14 -13.34 -12.01 18.66
C ALA A 14 -14.14 -11.26 17.57
N ALA A 15 -15.34 -11.73 17.23
CA ALA A 15 -16.22 -11.06 16.29
C ALA A 15 -16.65 -9.68 16.80
N GLY A 16 -16.95 -9.54 18.09
CA GLY A 16 -17.25 -8.27 18.74
C GLY A 16 -16.07 -7.30 18.74
N ALA A 17 -14.86 -7.78 19.03
CA ALA A 17 -13.64 -6.98 18.98
C ALA A 17 -13.32 -6.50 17.56
N ILE A 18 -13.48 -7.38 16.56
CA ILE A 18 -13.31 -7.05 15.14
C ILE A 18 -14.36 -6.03 14.69
N ALA A 19 -15.63 -6.21 15.10
CA ALA A 19 -16.71 -5.28 14.78
C ALA A 19 -16.51 -3.90 15.45
N TRP A 20 -16.08 -3.88 16.71
CA TRP A 20 -15.77 -2.64 17.43
C TRP A 20 -14.58 -1.92 16.79
N TRP A 21 -13.53 -2.66 16.41
CA TRP A 21 -12.35 -2.10 15.74
C TRP A 21 -12.67 -1.55 14.34
N LEU A 22 -13.50 -2.25 13.55
CA LEU A 22 -14.00 -1.77 12.27
C LEU A 22 -14.88 -0.51 12.42
N ASN A 23 -15.73 -0.48 13.45
CA ASN A 23 -16.58 0.67 13.72
C ASN A 23 -15.78 1.89 14.20
N GLN A 24 -14.72 1.69 15.00
CA GLN A 24 -13.82 2.75 15.44
C GLN A 24 -13.01 3.35 14.27
N ARG A 25 -12.61 2.52 13.30
CA ARG A 25 -12.00 3.01 12.05
C ARG A 25 -12.98 3.84 11.22
N LYS A 26 -14.27 3.51 11.25
CA LYS A 26 -15.30 4.23 10.51
C LYS A 26 -15.64 5.57 11.18
N GLN A 27 -15.70 5.63 12.50
CA GLN A 27 -15.94 6.87 13.25
C GLN A 27 -14.80 7.87 13.13
N GLY A 28 -13.54 7.42 13.13
CA GLY A 28 -12.40 8.29 12.83
C GLY A 28 -12.36 8.83 11.39
N ALA A 29 -13.10 8.19 10.47
CA ALA A 29 -13.30 8.68 9.11
C ALA A 29 -14.55 9.57 8.98
N GLU A 30 -15.58 9.37 9.81
CA GLU A 30 -16.81 10.15 9.82
C GLU A 30 -16.63 11.54 10.48
N ASP A 31 -15.78 11.67 11.50
CA ASP A 31 -15.41 13.00 12.08
C ASP A 31 -14.59 13.88 11.12
N SER A 32 -14.10 13.32 10.00
CA SER A 32 -13.44 14.06 8.91
C SER A 32 -14.28 14.09 7.63
N ALA A 33 -15.52 13.60 7.65
CA ALA A 33 -16.37 13.44 6.46
C ALA A 33 -17.39 14.57 6.29
N GLU A 34 -16.94 15.83 6.35
CA GLU A 34 -17.69 16.96 5.77
C GLU A 34 -17.08 17.37 4.42
N SER A 35 -16.90 16.39 3.54
CA SER A 35 -16.90 16.46 2.06
C SER A 35 -16.31 15.17 1.51
N PRO A 36 -16.90 14.53 0.48
CA PRO A 36 -16.25 13.43 -0.21
C PRO A 36 -15.14 14.01 -1.09
N GLU A 37 -14.01 14.39 -0.49
CA GLU A 37 -12.81 14.72 -1.23
C GLU A 37 -12.30 13.45 -1.91
N GLU A 38 -12.11 13.55 -3.23
CA GLU A 38 -11.45 12.54 -4.03
C GLU A 38 -10.08 12.20 -3.41
N PRO A 39 -9.58 10.96 -3.55
CA PRO A 39 -8.22 10.62 -3.15
C PRO A 39 -7.25 11.57 -3.88
N THR A 40 -6.68 12.52 -3.13
CA THR A 40 -5.72 13.50 -3.63
C THR A 40 -4.40 12.80 -3.87
N PHE A 41 -4.20 12.35 -5.11
CA PHE A 41 -2.90 11.92 -5.58
C PHE A 41 -2.01 13.16 -5.67
N GLN A 42 -0.78 13.10 -5.14
CA GLN A 42 0.19 14.21 -5.18
C GLN A 42 0.62 14.59 -6.61
N ASP A 43 0.23 13.80 -7.61
CA ASP A 43 0.57 13.97 -9.01
C ASP A 43 -0.73 14.09 -9.85
N PRO A 44 -1.04 15.27 -10.43
CA PRO A 44 -2.30 15.52 -11.14
C PRO A 44 -2.52 14.59 -12.34
N GLU A 45 -1.44 14.11 -12.98
CA GLU A 45 -1.55 13.17 -14.09
C GLU A 45 -2.06 11.79 -13.67
N LEU A 46 -1.72 11.33 -12.46
CA LEU A 46 -2.17 10.04 -11.95
C LEU A 46 -3.66 10.05 -11.59
N ALA A 47 -4.16 11.19 -11.10
CA ALA A 47 -5.58 11.40 -10.83
C ALA A 47 -6.41 11.31 -12.13
N GLU A 48 -5.93 11.93 -13.22
CA GLU A 48 -6.59 11.82 -14.53
C GLU A 48 -6.56 10.40 -15.08
N ARG A 49 -5.43 9.69 -14.99
CA ARG A 49 -5.32 8.30 -15.45
C ARG A 49 -6.30 7.40 -14.70
N THR A 50 -6.44 7.58 -13.38
CA THR A 50 -7.36 6.81 -12.56
C THR A 50 -8.82 7.10 -12.92
N ARG A 51 -9.16 8.37 -13.21
CA ARG A 51 -10.49 8.76 -13.71
C ARG A 51 -10.81 8.08 -15.04
N ARG A 52 -9.88 8.14 -16.01
CA ARG A 52 -10.03 7.48 -17.33
C ARG A 52 -10.21 5.96 -17.20
N ILE A 53 -9.42 5.30 -16.34
CA ILE A 53 -9.52 3.86 -16.09
C ILE A 53 -10.88 3.50 -15.50
N ARG A 54 -11.38 4.29 -14.53
CA ARG A 54 -12.69 4.06 -13.93
C ARG A 54 -13.81 4.15 -14.96
N GLU A 55 -13.78 5.17 -15.81
CA GLU A 55 -14.76 5.35 -16.89
C GLU A 55 -14.71 4.21 -17.91
N GLU A 56 -13.52 3.73 -18.26
CA GLU A 56 -13.36 2.60 -19.19
C GLU A 56 -13.88 1.28 -18.59
N ILE A 57 -13.62 1.03 -17.30
CA ILE A 57 -14.17 -0.12 -16.57
C ILE A 57 -15.69 -0.03 -16.52
N GLN A 58 -16.24 1.14 -16.18
CA GLN A 58 -17.68 1.38 -16.11
C GLN A 58 -18.34 1.07 -17.47
N ARG A 59 -17.79 1.63 -18.55
CA ARG A 59 -18.25 1.39 -19.93
C ARG A 59 -18.17 -0.09 -20.30
N LYS A 60 -17.10 -0.79 -19.92
CA LYS A 60 -16.92 -2.22 -20.21
C LYS A 60 -17.87 -3.12 -19.42
N ILE A 61 -18.19 -2.77 -18.17
CA ILE A 61 -19.23 -3.42 -17.37
C ILE A 61 -20.60 -3.19 -17.98
N GLU A 62 -20.90 -1.97 -18.43
CA GLU A 62 -22.17 -1.66 -19.07
C GLU A 62 -22.33 -2.42 -20.40
N HIS A 63 -21.29 -2.47 -21.25
CA HIS A 63 -21.30 -3.29 -22.46
C HIS A 63 -21.48 -4.78 -22.16
N ARG A 64 -20.82 -5.30 -21.12
CA ARG A 64 -21.00 -6.68 -20.68
C ARG A 64 -22.42 -6.93 -20.17
N ARG A 65 -22.98 -6.00 -19.40
CA ARG A 65 -24.34 -6.08 -18.86
C ARG A 65 -25.40 -5.97 -19.95
N ARG A 66 -25.16 -5.14 -20.97
CA ARG A 66 -26.04 -4.97 -22.14
C ARG A 66 -25.99 -6.17 -23.09
N GLY A 67 -24.85 -6.86 -23.15
CA GLY A 67 -24.70 -8.14 -23.86
C GLY A 67 -25.25 -9.37 -23.10
N VAL A 68 -25.41 -9.27 -21.78
CA VAL A 68 -26.03 -10.32 -20.93
C VAL A 68 -27.49 -9.97 -20.65
N ALA A 69 -28.26 -9.78 -21.71
CA ALA A 69 -29.71 -9.62 -21.65
C ALA A 69 -30.42 -10.65 -22.54
N LEU A 70 -29.94 -11.90 -22.53
CA LEU A 70 -30.78 -13.10 -22.70
C LEU A 70 -29.99 -14.35 -22.31
N ALA A 71 -29.96 -14.69 -21.02
CA ALA A 71 -29.68 -16.04 -20.57
C ALA A 71 -30.51 -16.29 -19.29
N PRO A 72 -31.72 -16.87 -19.41
CA PRO A 72 -32.40 -17.42 -18.25
C PRO A 72 -31.55 -18.58 -17.68
N PRO A 73 -31.60 -18.85 -16.36
CA PRO A 73 -31.00 -20.04 -15.80
C PRO A 73 -31.82 -21.25 -16.27
N VAL A 74 -31.32 -21.99 -17.26
CA VAL A 74 -31.91 -23.28 -17.65
C VAL A 74 -30.94 -24.39 -17.32
N GLY A 75 -31.35 -25.18 -16.34
CA GLY A 75 -30.73 -26.44 -15.95
C GLY A 75 -31.79 -27.40 -15.42
N GLN A 76 -32.88 -27.57 -16.17
CA GLN A 76 -33.83 -28.66 -16.02
C GLN A 76 -33.93 -29.34 -17.40
N PRO A 77 -33.61 -30.65 -17.53
CA PRO A 77 -33.56 -31.30 -18.83
C PRO A 77 -34.95 -31.80 -19.24
N GLU A 78 -35.48 -31.30 -20.36
CA GLU A 78 -36.57 -31.96 -21.11
C GLU A 78 -36.07 -32.35 -22.51
N PRO A 79 -36.57 -33.46 -23.08
CA PRO A 79 -35.87 -34.20 -24.12
C PRO A 79 -36.31 -33.87 -25.55
N ALA A 80 -35.35 -34.06 -26.47
CA ALA A 80 -35.50 -34.52 -27.85
C ALA A 80 -36.30 -33.65 -28.85
N GLU A 81 -35.56 -32.83 -29.61
CA GLU A 81 -35.76 -32.69 -31.05
C GLU A 81 -34.40 -32.76 -31.76
N SER A 82 -34.25 -33.75 -32.65
CA SER A 82 -33.05 -34.01 -33.44
C SER A 82 -32.96 -33.05 -34.63
N PRO A 83 -31.82 -32.36 -34.87
CA PRO A 83 -31.62 -31.59 -36.09
C PRO A 83 -31.32 -32.49 -37.30
N PRO A 84 -31.63 -32.04 -38.54
CA PRO A 84 -31.38 -32.82 -39.75
C PRO A 84 -29.87 -33.05 -39.96
N VAL A 85 -29.52 -34.28 -40.30
CA VAL A 85 -28.15 -34.73 -40.55
C VAL A 85 -27.55 -33.97 -41.75
N ILE A 86 -26.75 -32.95 -41.46
CA ILE A 86 -25.82 -32.38 -42.43
C ILE A 86 -24.69 -33.41 -42.57
N ARG A 87 -24.53 -33.94 -43.77
CA ARG A 87 -23.47 -34.91 -44.10
C ARG A 87 -22.14 -34.16 -44.14
N GLU A 88 -21.47 -34.10 -42.99
CA GLU A 88 -20.11 -33.56 -42.90
C GLU A 88 -19.17 -34.46 -43.72
N VAL A 89 -18.63 -33.87 -44.79
CA VAL A 89 -17.46 -34.43 -45.47
C VAL A 89 -16.33 -34.41 -44.46
N MET A 90 -15.92 -35.59 -43.98
CA MET A 90 -14.73 -35.76 -43.15
C MET A 90 -13.50 -35.27 -43.93
N LEU A 91 -13.14 -34.01 -43.74
CA LEU A 91 -11.78 -33.56 -44.00
C LEU A 91 -10.93 -34.15 -42.88
N GLN A 92 -10.16 -35.18 -43.22
CA GLN A 92 -9.21 -35.80 -42.30
C GLN A 92 -8.25 -34.72 -41.79
N PRO A 93 -8.22 -34.41 -40.47
CA PRO A 93 -7.32 -33.40 -39.96
C PRO A 93 -5.87 -33.83 -40.21
N PRO A 94 -4.97 -32.90 -40.59
CA PRO A 94 -3.58 -33.24 -40.81
C PRO A 94 -3.00 -33.86 -39.54
N LEU A 95 -2.32 -35.00 -39.71
CA LEU A 95 -1.60 -35.72 -38.66
C LEU A 95 -0.52 -34.79 -38.08
N THR A 96 -0.88 -34.02 -37.05
CA THR A 96 0.11 -33.33 -36.24
C THR A 96 0.91 -34.40 -35.48
N PRO A 97 2.25 -34.41 -35.57
CA PRO A 97 3.05 -35.40 -34.86
C PRO A 97 2.84 -35.19 -33.36
N VAL A 98 2.14 -36.13 -32.74
CA VAL A 98 1.94 -36.15 -31.29
C VAL A 98 3.33 -36.29 -30.65
N PRO A 99 3.79 -35.32 -29.85
CA PRO A 99 5.14 -35.36 -29.30
C PRO A 99 5.33 -36.63 -28.47
N SER A 100 6.45 -37.30 -28.69
CA SER A 100 6.79 -38.54 -27.99
C SER A 100 6.83 -38.31 -26.47
N ARG A 101 6.63 -39.37 -25.69
CA ARG A 101 6.64 -39.31 -24.22
C ARG A 101 7.93 -38.68 -23.67
N ALA A 102 9.08 -38.95 -24.31
CA ALA A 102 10.36 -38.38 -23.97
C ALA A 102 10.43 -36.87 -24.26
N ALA A 103 9.89 -36.41 -25.40
CA ALA A 103 9.83 -35.00 -25.74
C ALA A 103 8.93 -34.21 -24.75
N ARG A 104 7.84 -34.82 -24.28
CA ARG A 104 6.97 -34.23 -23.25
C ARG A 104 7.67 -34.09 -21.90
N ALA A 105 8.36 -35.14 -21.44
CA ALA A 105 9.11 -35.12 -20.19
C ALA A 105 10.22 -34.05 -20.19
N HIS A 106 10.90 -33.87 -21.32
CA HIS A 106 11.92 -32.83 -21.47
C HIS A 106 11.33 -31.41 -21.41
N LEU A 107 10.19 -31.19 -22.05
CA LEU A 107 9.45 -29.92 -21.99
C LEU A 107 8.95 -29.61 -20.58
N GLU A 108 8.48 -30.63 -19.85
CA GLU A 108 8.07 -30.49 -18.46
C GLU A 108 9.26 -30.15 -17.56
N ALA A 109 10.39 -30.84 -17.74
CA ALA A 109 11.63 -30.55 -17.00
C ALA A 109 12.11 -29.10 -17.24
N GLN A 110 12.08 -28.62 -18.48
CA GLN A 110 12.41 -27.23 -18.82
C GLN A 110 11.48 -26.24 -18.13
N ARG A 111 10.16 -26.45 -18.21
CA ARG A 111 9.19 -25.58 -17.53
C ARG A 111 9.41 -25.56 -16.02
N THR A 112 9.71 -26.70 -15.41
CA THR A 112 10.01 -26.75 -13.97
C THR A 112 11.30 -26.02 -13.62
N ALA A 113 12.33 -26.11 -14.46
CA ALA A 113 13.57 -25.37 -14.27
C ALA A 113 13.34 -23.86 -14.37
N GLU A 114 12.59 -23.40 -15.38
CA GLU A 114 12.21 -22.00 -15.54
C GLU A 114 11.43 -21.46 -14.33
N ILE A 115 10.49 -22.25 -13.79
CA ILE A 115 9.73 -21.87 -12.59
C ILE A 115 10.65 -21.73 -11.38
N LEU A 116 11.60 -22.65 -11.20
CA LEU A 116 12.56 -22.60 -10.09
C LEU A 116 13.49 -21.39 -10.21
N GLU A 117 13.95 -21.07 -11.41
CA GLU A 117 14.75 -19.86 -11.68
C GLU A 117 13.97 -18.59 -11.37
N GLN A 118 12.69 -18.52 -11.77
CA GLN A 118 11.82 -17.39 -11.44
C GLN A 118 11.65 -17.25 -9.92
N GLN A 119 11.41 -18.35 -9.20
CA GLN A 119 11.30 -18.33 -7.74
C GLN A 119 12.59 -17.86 -7.06
N ALA A 120 13.75 -18.32 -7.54
CA ALA A 120 15.06 -17.89 -7.04
C ALA A 120 15.27 -16.38 -7.27
N SER A 121 14.92 -15.87 -8.45
CA SER A 121 15.04 -14.45 -8.76
C SER A 121 14.15 -13.57 -7.88
N LEU A 122 12.91 -14.00 -7.62
CA LEU A 122 11.98 -13.30 -6.75
C LEU A 122 12.46 -13.29 -5.29
N ALA A 123 13.00 -14.42 -4.82
CA ALA A 123 13.57 -14.50 -3.48
C ALA A 123 14.74 -13.53 -3.30
N GLU A 124 15.59 -13.39 -4.31
CA GLU A 124 16.72 -12.46 -4.29
C GLU A 124 16.26 -10.99 -4.32
N GLN A 125 15.25 -10.67 -5.14
CA GLN A 125 14.63 -9.34 -5.15
C GLN A 125 14.03 -8.97 -3.79
N LEU A 126 13.36 -9.92 -3.12
CA LEU A 126 12.82 -9.70 -1.78
C LEU A 126 13.92 -9.45 -0.75
N ARG A 127 15.05 -10.18 -0.82
CA ARG A 127 16.20 -9.92 0.06
C ARG A 127 16.75 -8.52 -0.13
N GLN A 128 16.99 -8.11 -1.38
CA GLN A 128 17.47 -6.77 -1.69
C GLN A 128 16.52 -5.68 -1.20
N ALA A 129 15.21 -5.86 -1.40
CA ALA A 129 14.20 -4.93 -0.89
C ALA A 129 14.20 -4.87 0.64
N GLN A 130 14.35 -6.00 1.33
CA GLN A 130 14.44 -6.05 2.79
C GLN A 130 15.70 -5.32 3.31
N GLU A 131 16.85 -5.50 2.67
CA GLU A 131 18.10 -4.80 3.03
C GLU A 131 17.98 -3.29 2.85
N MET A 132 17.42 -2.84 1.73
CA MET A 132 17.16 -1.43 1.45
C MET A 132 16.18 -0.81 2.46
N ASN A 133 15.12 -1.53 2.82
CA ASN A 133 14.17 -1.10 3.83
C ASN A 133 14.83 -1.00 5.21
N ALA A 134 15.64 -2.00 5.59
CA ALA A 134 16.37 -2.00 6.86
C ALA A 134 17.35 -0.81 6.95
N ALA A 135 18.09 -0.53 5.87
CA ALA A 135 18.98 0.63 5.81
C ALA A 135 18.21 1.96 5.94
N THR A 136 17.07 2.07 5.25
CA THR A 136 16.21 3.26 5.31
C THR A 136 15.62 3.48 6.71
N LEU A 137 15.16 2.41 7.37
CA LEU A 137 14.64 2.47 8.73
C LEU A 137 15.72 2.91 9.72
N ARG A 138 16.94 2.35 9.63
CA ARG A 138 18.07 2.78 10.47
C ARG A 138 18.37 4.26 10.28
N ARG A 139 18.42 4.74 9.02
CA ARG A 139 18.64 6.16 8.73
C ARG A 139 17.57 7.04 9.36
N ARG A 140 16.29 6.68 9.23
CA ARG A 140 15.18 7.42 9.84
C ARG A 140 15.28 7.43 11.37
N GLN A 141 15.64 6.30 11.98
CA GLN A 141 15.84 6.24 13.43
C GLN A 141 16.93 7.22 13.88
N PHE A 142 18.09 7.22 13.22
CA PHE A 142 19.15 8.19 13.51
C PHE A 142 18.70 9.63 13.31
N GLU A 143 17.98 9.94 12.22
CA GLU A 143 17.45 11.28 11.97
C GLU A 143 16.45 11.71 13.07
N THR A 144 15.58 10.81 13.54
CA THR A 144 14.65 11.10 14.65
C THR A 144 15.35 11.26 16.00
N GLU A 145 16.40 10.48 16.26
CA GLU A 145 17.21 10.63 17.48
C GLU A 145 17.96 11.96 17.51
N ILE A 146 18.50 12.38 16.35
CA ILE A 146 19.15 13.69 16.22
C ILE A 146 18.13 14.80 16.39
N ALA A 147 17.00 14.75 15.67
CA ALA A 147 15.95 15.76 15.76
C ALA A 147 15.40 15.90 17.19
N SER A 148 15.12 14.78 17.88
CA SER A 148 14.66 14.82 19.27
C SER A 148 15.71 15.37 20.24
N LYS A 149 17.00 15.10 20.01
CA LYS A 149 18.09 15.68 20.81
C LYS A 149 18.24 17.18 20.56
N GLU A 150 18.08 17.62 19.31
CA GLU A 150 18.07 19.05 18.95
C GLU A 150 16.87 19.77 19.58
N GLU A 151 15.68 19.18 19.55
CA GLU A 151 14.49 19.70 20.21
C GLU A 151 14.69 19.80 21.74
N ALA A 152 15.22 18.76 22.37
CA ALA A 152 15.52 18.75 23.80
C ALA A 152 16.57 19.82 24.16
N ALA A 153 17.61 19.97 23.34
CA ALA A 153 18.62 21.01 23.51
C ALA A 153 18.01 22.42 23.36
N ALA A 154 17.13 22.63 22.37
CA ALA A 154 16.45 23.90 22.17
C ALA A 154 15.52 24.25 23.34
N VAL A 155 14.82 23.27 23.91
CA VAL A 155 14.01 23.45 25.13
C VAL A 155 14.90 23.84 26.31
N ALA A 156 16.02 23.12 26.52
CA ALA A 156 16.95 23.40 27.61
C ALA A 156 17.61 24.79 27.52
N VAL A 157 17.98 25.23 26.30
CA VAL A 157 18.49 26.59 26.07
C VAL A 157 17.43 27.64 26.36
N ARG A 158 16.18 27.42 25.94
CA ARG A 158 15.08 28.35 26.22
C ARG A 158 14.79 28.47 27.72
N SER A 159 14.80 27.36 28.47
CA SER A 159 14.61 27.40 29.91
C SER A 159 15.76 28.12 30.62
N ALA A 160 17.02 27.80 30.26
CA ALA A 160 18.20 28.45 30.83
C ALA A 160 18.21 29.97 30.54
N LEU A 161 17.84 30.37 29.31
CA LEU A 161 17.70 31.79 28.96
C LEU A 161 16.60 32.46 29.80
N GLY A 162 15.48 31.80 30.02
CA GLY A 162 14.41 32.30 30.90
C GLY A 162 14.90 32.57 32.32
N ASP A 163 15.71 31.67 32.87
CA ASP A 163 16.30 31.83 34.20
C ASP A 163 17.33 32.97 34.26
N ASP A 164 18.17 33.09 33.23
CA ASP A 164 19.13 34.19 33.11
C ASP A 164 18.44 35.56 32.98
N LEU A 165 17.34 35.65 32.22
CA LEU A 165 16.57 36.89 32.07
C LEU A 165 15.88 37.32 33.36
N ARG A 166 15.56 36.38 34.26
CA ARG A 166 15.03 36.68 35.60
C ARG A 166 16.11 37.15 36.58
N ASN A 167 17.38 36.98 36.24
CA ASN A 167 18.50 37.37 37.10
C ASN A 167 19.05 38.77 36.73
N PRO A 168 18.89 39.79 37.60
CA PRO A 168 19.35 41.15 37.32
C PRO A 168 20.87 41.29 37.24
N ALA A 169 21.64 40.36 37.82
CA ALA A 169 23.09 40.33 37.66
C ALA A 169 23.49 39.80 36.27
N ALA A 170 22.75 38.81 35.73
CA ALA A 170 23.00 38.27 34.40
C ALA A 170 22.69 39.30 33.30
N LEU A 171 21.57 40.02 33.41
CA LEU A 171 21.22 41.10 32.49
C LEU A 171 22.32 42.15 32.39
N ARG A 172 22.84 42.63 33.54
CA ARG A 172 23.94 43.61 33.56
C ARG A 172 25.20 43.09 32.86
N ARG A 173 25.56 41.82 33.07
CA ARG A 173 26.70 41.19 32.38
C ARG A 173 26.53 41.18 30.86
N VAL A 174 25.33 40.87 30.36
CA VAL A 174 25.04 40.86 28.92
C VAL A 174 25.19 42.26 28.31
N PHE A 175 24.67 43.30 28.97
CA PHE A 175 24.83 44.68 28.50
C PHE A 175 26.30 45.11 28.50
N ILE A 176 27.06 44.80 29.56
CA ILE A 176 28.51 45.10 29.61
C ILE A 176 29.26 44.35 28.50
N LEU A 177 28.97 43.07 28.30
CA LEU A 177 29.58 42.27 27.22
C LEU A 177 29.30 42.87 25.84
N ARG A 178 28.06 43.33 25.61
CA ARG A 178 27.70 44.02 24.37
C ARG A 178 28.45 45.34 24.19
N GLU A 179 28.69 46.09 25.26
CA GLU A 179 29.43 47.35 25.20
C GLU A 179 30.92 47.11 24.92
N VAL A 180 31.51 46.09 25.54
CA VAL A 180 32.95 45.77 25.41
C VAL A 180 33.26 45.06 24.08
N LEU A 181 32.41 44.13 23.65
CA LEU A 181 32.66 43.27 22.48
C LEU A 181 31.84 43.68 21.24
N GLY A 182 30.93 44.64 21.36
CA GLY A 182 29.99 45.06 20.32
C GLY A 182 28.80 44.10 20.15
N PRO A 183 27.99 44.29 19.09
CA PRO A 183 26.84 43.44 18.80
C PRO A 183 27.26 41.97 18.62
N PRO A 184 26.47 40.99 19.08
CA PRO A 184 26.77 39.58 18.85
C PRO A 184 26.76 39.27 17.34
N LEU A 185 27.62 38.35 16.91
CA LEU A 185 27.83 38.03 15.48
C LEU A 185 26.54 37.71 14.72
N GLY A 186 25.60 37.00 15.36
CA GLY A 186 24.30 36.67 14.77
C GLY A 186 23.42 37.87 14.43
N LEU A 187 23.56 39.00 15.15
CA LEU A 187 22.81 40.23 14.88
C LEU A 187 23.50 41.16 13.88
N ARG A 188 24.74 40.87 13.48
CA ARG A 188 25.50 41.70 12.52
C ARG A 188 25.05 41.49 11.08
N HIS A 189 24.39 40.36 10.79
CA HIS A 189 23.94 39.99 9.44
C HIS A 189 22.56 40.57 9.08
N GLU A 190 21.77 41.04 10.05
CA GLU A 190 20.43 41.61 9.82
C GLU A 190 20.46 43.12 9.47
N THR A 191 21.60 43.79 9.64
CA THR A 191 21.77 45.24 9.41
C THR A 191 22.29 45.61 8.02
N ARG A 192 22.16 44.74 7.01
CA ARG A 192 22.61 45.03 5.64
C ARG A 192 21.50 44.94 4.61
#